data_AF-V4AAS2-F1
#
_entry.id   AF-V4AAS2-F1
#
_cell.length_a   1.000
_cell.length_b   1.000
_cell.length_c   1.000
_cell.angle_alpha   90.00
_cell.angle_beta   90.00
_cell.angle_gamma   90.00
#
_symmetry.space_group_name_H-M   'P 1'
#
loop_
_entity.id
_entity.type
_entity.pdbx_description
1 polymer ?
#
loop_
_entity_poly.entity_id
_entity_poly.type
_entity_poly.pdbx_seq_one_letter_code
_entity_poly.pdbx_strand_id
1 'polypeptide(L)'
;MSFKLNINLVRGFAEGPPTSTCITQFPKHENAEKQQTGTPPFKITVDPASYKPSETITVGLETLQQVNKTFQGILVSAHRKSGNREEILGMFTEVQIEKMKTLSCFGGKSNVAVHKNNNPVDSLVVKWIPHFNYGDVEFRATFLENFTTFWTGITADLKASSSDMIKTADYQLPTIQPFTAINWEKCGESYGCFYHPDGCTGTDCSAGLTYKSNSDGTFTFEMEAKAEGYVSMAISKDKKMGEDESIVCTADGSRFTIQYGYNSEHYVDRQYTKGLTNVAVQKSDGKVRCRFTRRKITSLKMGEFTFNLNEPWFLQLAWGYTFIDTDVISKHKEEPIVTSSMVDLTQYNIHTTSSSTNQFYSSSLIIFVFIISSLV
;
A
#
# COMPACT_ATOMS: atom_id res chain seq x y z
N MET A 1 21.58 31.85 -14.72
CA MET A 1 20.25 31.40 -14.28
C MET A 1 20.44 30.05 -13.61
N SER A 2 20.46 30.01 -12.27
CA SER A 2 20.77 28.78 -11.52
C SER A 2 19.64 27.76 -11.65
N PHE A 3 19.94 26.61 -12.24
CA PHE A 3 19.09 25.43 -12.14
C PHE A 3 19.26 24.84 -10.73
N LYS A 4 18.24 25.01 -9.88
CA LYS A 4 18.10 24.21 -8.66
C LYS A 4 17.58 22.83 -9.07
N LEU A 5 18.49 21.86 -9.08
CA LEU A 5 18.13 20.45 -9.13
C LEU A 5 17.46 20.09 -7.78
N ASN A 6 16.13 20.07 -7.73
CA ASN A 6 15.40 19.57 -6.57
C ASN A 6 15.45 18.04 -6.60
N ILE A 7 16.54 17.49 -6.08
CA ILE A 7 16.59 16.09 -5.67
C ILE A 7 15.68 15.99 -4.45
N ASN A 8 14.46 15.48 -4.64
CA ASN A 8 13.62 15.04 -3.53
C ASN A 8 14.27 13.80 -2.90
N LEU A 9 15.29 14.04 -2.07
CA LEU A 9 15.76 13.09 -1.07
C LEU A 9 14.54 12.73 -0.22
N VAL A 10 14.06 11.49 -0.33
CA VAL A 10 13.09 10.94 0.62
C VAL A 10 13.81 10.87 1.96
N ARG A 11 13.71 11.95 2.73
CA ARG A 11 14.27 12.05 4.06
C ARG A 11 13.64 10.94 4.88
N GLY A 12 14.45 10.00 5.37
CA GLY A 12 13.99 9.10 6.42
C GLY A 12 13.40 9.95 7.53
N PHE A 13 12.17 9.66 7.91
CA PHE A 13 11.46 10.48 8.89
C PHE A 13 12.07 10.21 10.25
N ALA A 14 13.10 10.97 10.61
CA ALA A 14 13.68 10.93 11.95
C ALA A 14 12.57 11.12 13.01
N GLU A 15 11.51 11.85 12.65
CA GLU A 15 10.36 12.12 13.50
C GLU A 15 9.27 11.04 13.50
N GLY A 16 9.47 9.88 12.87
CA GLY A 16 8.47 8.81 12.77
C GLY A 16 7.71 8.77 11.44
N PRO A 17 7.13 7.61 11.07
CA PRO A 17 6.52 7.41 9.75
C PRO A 17 5.24 8.24 9.57
N PRO A 18 4.87 8.59 8.33
CA PRO A 18 3.59 9.22 8.01
C PRO A 18 2.41 8.25 8.17
N THR A 19 1.20 8.78 8.23
CA THR A 19 -0.05 8.00 8.33
C THR A 19 -0.28 7.08 7.13
N SER A 20 0.35 7.34 5.99
CA SER A 20 0.37 6.45 4.82
C SER A 20 0.93 5.04 5.12
N THR A 21 1.68 4.89 6.22
CA THR A 21 2.35 3.64 6.62
C THR A 21 1.53 2.80 7.61
N CYS A 22 0.36 3.26 8.07
CA CYS A 22 -0.41 2.56 9.11
C CYS A 22 -0.76 1.10 8.74
N ILE A 23 -1.04 0.82 7.46
CA ILE A 23 -1.33 -0.52 6.95
C ILE A 23 -0.06 -1.26 6.52
N THR A 24 0.82 -0.61 5.76
CA THR A 24 2.00 -1.28 5.18
C THR A 24 2.97 -1.75 6.27
N GLN A 25 3.11 -0.95 7.34
CA GLN A 25 4.07 -1.16 8.43
C GLN A 25 5.51 -1.44 7.94
N PHE A 26 5.82 -1.02 6.72
CA PHE A 26 7.09 -1.32 6.05
C PHE A 26 7.88 -0.02 5.88
N PRO A 27 9.13 0.07 6.37
CA PRO A 27 9.97 1.23 6.17
C PRO A 27 10.27 1.43 4.69
N LYS A 28 9.82 2.55 4.12
CA LYS A 28 10.12 2.92 2.73
C LYS A 28 11.25 3.94 2.72
N HIS A 29 12.48 3.45 2.69
CA HIS A 29 13.69 4.26 2.55
C HIS A 29 14.45 3.85 1.28
N GLU A 30 15.27 4.76 0.77
CA GLU A 30 16.18 4.44 -0.33
C GLU A 30 17.11 3.28 0.09
N ASN A 31 17.22 2.24 -0.75
CA ASN A 31 17.97 1.01 -0.48
C ASN A 31 17.44 0.13 0.68
N ALA A 32 16.25 0.42 1.22
CA ALA A 32 15.58 -0.42 2.23
C ALA A 32 14.49 -1.28 1.59
N GLU A 33 14.86 -2.06 0.57
CA GLU A 33 13.92 -2.83 -0.26
C GLU A 33 13.58 -4.21 0.32
N LYS A 34 14.23 -4.62 1.41
CA LYS A 34 14.05 -5.95 1.99
C LYS A 34 14.22 -5.93 3.50
N GLN A 35 13.31 -6.62 4.20
CA GLN A 35 13.47 -6.91 5.62
C GLN A 35 14.53 -8.01 5.85
N GLN A 36 15.04 -8.10 7.07
CA GLN A 36 15.95 -9.18 7.45
C GLN A 36 15.22 -10.54 7.48
N THR A 37 15.92 -11.61 7.07
CA THR A 37 15.34 -12.96 6.86
C THR A 37 15.58 -13.93 8.01
N GLY A 38 16.36 -13.54 9.02
CA GLY A 38 16.61 -14.33 10.23
C GLY A 38 15.60 -14.05 11.35
N THR A 39 15.71 -14.81 12.44
CA THR A 39 14.90 -14.58 13.65
C THR A 39 15.08 -13.14 14.13
N PRO A 40 13.99 -12.39 14.36
CA PRO A 40 14.08 -11.01 14.81
C PRO A 40 14.71 -10.95 16.21
N PRO A 41 15.65 -10.02 16.46
CA PRO A 41 16.28 -9.84 17.77
C PRO A 41 15.39 -9.07 18.76
N PHE A 42 14.11 -8.88 18.44
CA PHE A 42 13.15 -8.08 19.17
C PHE A 42 11.86 -8.88 19.43
N LYS A 43 11.13 -8.51 20.47
CA LYS A 43 9.84 -9.11 20.85
C LYS A 43 8.85 -8.05 21.33
N ILE A 44 7.58 -8.43 21.32
CA ILE A 44 6.50 -7.71 21.99
C ILE A 44 6.08 -8.52 23.22
N THR A 45 5.91 -7.84 24.35
CA THR A 45 5.36 -8.42 25.59
C THR A 45 4.03 -7.74 25.91
N VAL A 46 3.11 -8.48 26.53
CA VAL A 46 1.80 -7.95 26.95
C VAL A 46 1.54 -8.33 28.41
N ASP A 47 1.08 -7.37 29.19
CA ASP A 47 0.71 -7.58 30.59
C ASP A 47 -0.51 -6.70 30.97
N PRO A 48 -1.61 -7.29 31.45
CA PRO A 48 -1.87 -8.73 31.60
C PRO A 48 -1.93 -9.48 30.26
N ALA A 49 -1.76 -10.82 30.30
CA ALA A 49 -1.79 -11.70 29.12
C ALA A 49 -3.19 -11.86 28.47
N SER A 50 -4.19 -11.19 29.02
CA SER A 50 -5.57 -11.21 28.54
C SER A 50 -6.26 -9.90 28.90
N TYR A 51 -7.35 -9.56 28.23
CA TYR A 51 -8.03 -8.28 28.45
C TYR A 51 -9.55 -8.40 28.57
N LYS A 52 -10.14 -7.42 29.25
CA LYS A 52 -11.55 -7.03 29.12
C LYS A 52 -11.65 -5.61 28.55
N PRO A 53 -12.79 -5.23 27.97
CA PRO A 53 -12.98 -3.87 27.47
C PRO A 53 -12.65 -2.83 28.55
N SER A 54 -11.99 -1.75 28.14
CA SER A 54 -11.54 -0.63 28.98
C SER A 54 -10.41 -0.95 29.96
N GLU A 55 -9.90 -2.18 30.02
CA GLU A 55 -8.72 -2.49 30.83
C GLU A 55 -7.43 -2.02 30.14
N THR A 56 -6.52 -1.44 30.92
CA THR A 56 -5.22 -1.01 30.42
C THR A 56 -4.28 -2.20 30.28
N ILE A 57 -3.78 -2.42 29.08
CA ILE A 57 -2.74 -3.39 28.77
C ILE A 57 -1.40 -2.67 28.63
N THR A 58 -0.40 -3.15 29.35
CA THR A 58 0.99 -2.76 29.19
C THR A 58 1.60 -3.54 28.04
N VAL A 59 2.11 -2.83 27.03
CA VAL A 59 2.78 -3.43 25.88
C VAL A 59 4.25 -3.05 25.93
N GLY A 60 5.12 -4.05 26.10
CA GLY A 60 6.58 -3.89 26.05
C GLY A 60 7.09 -4.18 24.64
N LEU A 61 8.06 -3.38 24.20
CA LEU A 61 8.74 -3.48 22.90
C LEU A 61 10.22 -3.59 23.20
N GLU A 62 10.76 -4.80 23.15
CA GLU A 62 12.03 -5.13 23.82
C GLU A 62 13.00 -5.86 22.88
N THR A 63 14.28 -5.57 23.05
CA THR A 63 15.37 -6.42 22.54
C THR A 63 15.43 -7.72 23.34
N LEU A 64 15.69 -8.84 22.68
CA LEU A 64 15.91 -10.11 23.36
C LEU A 64 17.16 -10.03 24.25
N GLN A 65 17.04 -10.43 25.52
CA GLN A 65 18.08 -10.28 26.55
C GLN A 65 19.46 -10.85 26.17
N GLN A 66 19.52 -11.83 25.27
CA GLN A 66 20.76 -12.48 24.82
C GLN A 66 21.40 -11.77 23.62
N VAL A 67 20.85 -10.63 23.18
CA VAL A 67 21.28 -9.93 21.97
C VAL A 67 21.62 -8.48 22.32
N ASN A 68 22.85 -8.06 22.04
CA ASN A 68 23.28 -6.66 22.18
C ASN A 68 22.87 -5.85 20.94
N LYS A 69 21.58 -5.53 20.84
CA LYS A 69 20.98 -4.75 19.75
C LYS A 69 20.12 -3.63 20.30
N THR A 70 19.94 -2.59 19.49
CA THR A 70 19.02 -1.48 19.78
C THR A 70 18.17 -1.24 18.53
N PHE A 71 17.07 -0.51 18.69
CA PHE A 71 16.25 -0.04 17.59
C PHE A 71 16.05 1.46 17.65
N GLN A 72 16.10 2.09 16.48
CA GLN A 72 15.93 3.52 16.28
C GLN A 72 14.50 3.86 15.86
N GLY A 73 13.84 2.97 15.11
CA GLY A 73 12.47 3.15 14.67
C GLY A 73 11.57 2.03 15.14
N ILE A 74 10.32 2.39 15.46
CA ILE A 74 9.26 1.47 15.83
C ILE A 74 7.93 1.97 15.28
N LEU A 75 7.06 1.03 14.93
CA LEU A 75 5.63 1.20 14.71
C LEU A 75 4.94 -0.01 15.32
N VAL A 76 3.93 0.21 16.16
CA VAL A 76 3.10 -0.86 16.74
C VAL A 76 1.61 -0.52 16.65
N SER A 77 0.80 -1.52 16.36
CA SER A 77 -0.66 -1.40 16.30
C SER A 77 -1.33 -2.73 16.64
N ALA A 78 -2.59 -2.68 17.10
CA ALA A 78 -3.38 -3.86 17.45
C ALA A 78 -4.37 -4.21 16.34
N HIS A 79 -4.51 -5.49 16.02
CA HIS A 79 -5.37 -6.02 14.96
C HIS A 79 -6.17 -7.21 15.50
N ARG A 80 -7.27 -7.59 14.83
CA ARG A 80 -7.94 -8.86 15.15
C ARG A 80 -7.01 -10.02 14.84
N LYS A 81 -7.07 -11.11 15.63
CA LYS A 81 -6.32 -12.33 15.34
C LYS A 81 -6.86 -13.05 14.11
N SER A 82 -8.17 -13.04 13.88
CA SER A 82 -8.86 -13.69 12.77
C SER A 82 -9.93 -12.81 12.13
N GLY A 83 -10.35 -13.15 10.90
CA GLY A 83 -11.34 -12.38 10.15
C GLY A 83 -10.72 -11.11 9.55
N ASN A 84 -11.29 -9.94 9.86
CA ASN A 84 -10.75 -8.67 9.38
C ASN A 84 -9.46 -8.29 10.10
N ARG A 85 -8.34 -8.56 9.44
CA ARG A 85 -6.98 -8.28 9.92
C ARG A 85 -6.41 -6.94 9.46
N GLU A 86 -7.19 -6.09 8.78
CA GLU A 86 -6.80 -4.72 8.40
C GLU A 86 -7.21 -3.69 9.45
N GLU A 87 -8.30 -3.91 10.18
CA GLU A 87 -8.78 -2.99 11.22
C GLU A 87 -7.75 -2.76 12.34
N ILE A 88 -7.40 -1.49 12.54
CA ILE A 88 -6.54 -1.05 13.64
C ILE A 88 -7.39 -0.73 14.87
N LEU A 89 -7.13 -1.45 15.96
CA LEU A 89 -8.00 -1.54 17.14
C LEU A 89 -7.48 -0.77 18.36
N GLY A 90 -8.42 -0.36 19.21
CA GLY A 90 -8.15 0.26 20.51
C GLY A 90 -7.43 1.59 20.40
N MET A 91 -6.82 2.01 21.50
CA MET A 91 -6.15 3.30 21.63
C MET A 91 -4.92 3.19 22.52
N PHE A 92 -3.80 3.75 22.09
CA PHE A 92 -2.64 3.97 22.95
C PHE A 92 -2.86 5.24 23.77
N THR A 93 -2.90 5.09 25.09
CA THR A 93 -3.18 6.19 26.03
C THR A 93 -1.92 6.82 26.60
N GLU A 94 -0.86 6.03 26.75
CA GLU A 94 0.42 6.49 27.28
C GLU A 94 1.56 5.91 26.45
N VAL A 95 2.55 6.76 26.17
CA VAL A 95 3.79 6.39 25.49
C VAL A 95 4.96 7.12 26.18
N GLN A 96 6.18 6.61 26.05
CA GLN A 96 7.37 7.31 26.52
C GLN A 96 7.63 8.55 25.67
N ILE A 97 7.12 9.71 26.11
CA ILE A 97 7.03 10.97 25.33
C ILE A 97 8.38 11.49 24.77
N GLU A 98 9.49 11.10 25.40
CA GLU A 98 10.84 11.44 24.95
C GLU A 98 11.27 10.68 23.69
N LYS A 99 10.67 9.52 23.41
CA LYS A 99 11.02 8.64 22.28
C LYS A 99 9.85 8.35 21.35
N MET A 100 8.62 8.43 21.83
CA MET A 100 7.42 7.93 21.16
C MET A 100 6.35 9.02 21.00
N LYS A 101 5.50 8.81 19.99
CA LYS A 101 4.27 9.55 19.75
C LYS A 101 3.20 8.60 19.21
N THR A 102 1.96 9.08 19.09
CA THR A 102 0.86 8.30 18.51
C THR A 102 0.40 8.88 17.18
N LEU A 103 -0.13 8.03 16.30
CA LEU A 103 -0.84 8.41 15.08
C LEU A 103 -2.30 7.99 15.17
N SER A 104 -3.16 8.76 14.51
CA SER A 104 -4.58 8.46 14.33
C SER A 104 -4.79 8.01 12.89
N CYS A 105 -5.16 6.75 12.69
CA CYS A 105 -5.32 6.14 11.37
C CYS A 105 -6.77 5.68 11.17
N PHE A 106 -7.31 5.96 9.98
CA PHE A 106 -8.62 5.46 9.51
C PHE A 106 -9.79 5.76 10.46
N GLY A 107 -9.84 6.96 11.02
CA GLY A 107 -10.87 7.40 11.97
C GLY A 107 -10.67 6.91 13.40
N GLY A 108 -9.69 6.04 13.66
CA GLY A 108 -9.26 5.70 15.01
C GLY A 108 -8.45 6.82 15.65
N LYS A 109 -8.52 6.93 16.98
CA LYS A 109 -7.77 7.93 17.75
C LYS A 109 -6.57 7.27 18.41
N SER A 110 -5.38 7.81 18.17
CA SER A 110 -4.12 7.33 18.79
C SER A 110 -3.97 5.79 18.73
N ASN A 111 -4.43 5.17 17.65
CA ASN A 111 -4.55 3.72 17.50
C ASN A 111 -3.28 3.06 16.95
N VAL A 112 -2.24 3.86 16.66
CA VAL A 112 -0.89 3.40 16.31
C VAL A 112 0.12 4.17 17.16
N ALA A 113 1.11 3.47 17.72
CA ALA A 113 2.23 4.10 18.42
C ALA A 113 3.51 3.97 17.58
N VAL A 114 4.27 5.06 17.48
CA VAL A 114 5.47 5.18 16.63
C VAL A 114 6.58 5.95 17.34
N HIS A 115 7.81 5.80 16.85
CA HIS A 115 8.92 6.65 17.29
C HIS A 115 8.71 8.13 16.91
N LYS A 116 9.29 9.02 17.71
CA LYS A 116 9.31 10.49 17.54
C LYS A 116 10.71 11.03 17.19
N ASN A 117 11.76 10.26 17.45
CA ASN A 117 13.15 10.56 17.07
C ASN A 117 13.86 9.23 16.73
N ASN A 118 15.11 9.30 16.27
CA ASN A 118 15.94 8.15 15.91
C ASN A 118 16.96 7.76 17.00
N ASN A 119 16.83 8.26 18.24
CA ASN A 119 17.75 7.89 19.33
C ASN A 119 17.64 6.38 19.60
N PRO A 120 18.75 5.62 19.61
CA PRO A 120 18.68 4.18 19.82
C PRO A 120 18.20 3.85 21.23
N VAL A 121 17.32 2.85 21.33
CA VAL A 121 16.81 2.29 22.59
C VAL A 121 16.76 0.77 22.51
N ASP A 122 16.79 0.09 23.64
CA ASP A 122 16.67 -1.37 23.73
C ASP A 122 15.29 -1.83 24.22
N SER A 123 14.53 -0.95 24.87
CA SER A 123 13.21 -1.21 25.42
C SER A 123 12.32 0.03 25.40
N LEU A 124 11.04 -0.18 25.08
CA LEU A 124 9.97 0.80 25.22
C LEU A 124 8.74 0.16 25.84
N VAL A 125 7.93 0.99 26.50
CA VAL A 125 6.66 0.61 27.10
C VAL A 125 5.58 1.58 26.66
N VAL A 126 4.44 1.05 26.24
CA VAL A 126 3.24 1.82 25.91
C VAL A 126 2.02 1.22 26.62
N LYS A 127 0.99 2.03 26.86
CA LYS A 127 -0.29 1.59 27.43
C LYS A 127 -1.35 1.61 26.36
N TRP A 128 -2.08 0.52 26.23
CA TRP A 128 -3.14 0.33 25.24
C TRP A 128 -4.47 -0.03 25.92
N ILE A 129 -5.56 0.54 25.45
CA ILE A 129 -6.91 0.28 25.95
C ILE A 129 -7.81 -0.22 24.79
N PRO A 130 -8.44 -1.40 24.94
CA PRO A 130 -9.49 -1.88 24.03
C PRO A 130 -10.83 -1.22 24.36
N HIS A 131 -11.45 -0.52 23.41
CA HIS A 131 -12.78 0.05 23.63
C HIS A 131 -13.91 -0.98 23.69
N PHE A 132 -13.75 -2.13 23.04
CA PHE A 132 -14.75 -3.19 22.95
C PHE A 132 -14.10 -4.56 23.07
N ASN A 133 -14.91 -5.61 23.25
CA ASN A 133 -14.44 -6.97 23.04
C ASN A 133 -14.29 -7.18 21.53
N TYR A 134 -13.07 -7.41 21.05
CA TYR A 134 -12.77 -7.61 19.62
C TYR A 134 -12.52 -9.10 19.30
N GLY A 135 -12.68 -9.99 20.29
CA GLY A 135 -12.14 -11.34 20.27
C GLY A 135 -10.63 -11.32 20.54
N ASP A 136 -9.93 -12.39 20.17
CA ASP A 136 -8.48 -12.42 20.26
C ASP A 136 -7.84 -11.31 19.42
N VAL A 137 -6.88 -10.62 20.01
CA VAL A 137 -6.14 -9.51 19.43
C VAL A 137 -4.70 -9.95 19.17
N GLU A 138 -4.11 -9.39 18.12
CA GLU A 138 -2.69 -9.55 17.78
C GLU A 138 -2.07 -8.16 17.65
N PHE A 139 -1.08 -7.86 18.49
CA PHE A 139 -0.20 -6.71 18.26
C PHE A 139 0.75 -7.05 17.12
N ARG A 140 0.95 -6.10 16.21
CA ARG A 140 1.94 -6.18 15.14
C ARG A 140 2.89 -5.01 15.24
N ALA A 141 4.18 -5.28 15.12
CA ALA A 141 5.20 -4.26 15.15
C ALA A 141 6.25 -4.44 14.06
N THR A 142 6.86 -3.30 13.74
CA THR A 142 8.04 -3.20 12.89
C THR A 142 9.15 -2.52 13.66
N PHE A 143 10.29 -3.19 13.77
CA PHE A 143 11.48 -2.68 14.44
C PHE A 143 12.54 -2.32 13.39
N LEU A 144 13.06 -1.10 13.46
CA LEU A 144 14.11 -0.58 12.60
C LEU A 144 15.37 -0.38 13.45
N GLU A 145 16.40 -1.21 13.24
CA GLU A 145 17.70 -1.06 13.91
C GLU A 145 18.44 0.19 13.40
N ASN A 146 18.48 0.34 12.08
CA ASN A 146 19.07 1.49 11.39
C ASN A 146 18.36 1.67 10.03
N PHE A 147 18.75 2.69 9.26
CA PHE A 147 18.08 3.12 8.02
C PHE A 147 17.70 2.00 7.04
N THR A 148 18.49 0.93 6.93
CA THR A 148 18.26 -0.18 5.99
C THR A 148 18.01 -1.53 6.68
N THR A 149 18.22 -1.63 8.00
CA THR A 149 18.10 -2.89 8.74
C THR A 149 16.83 -2.90 9.59
N PHE A 150 15.85 -3.71 9.21
CA PHE A 150 14.56 -3.80 9.91
C PHE A 150 13.92 -5.19 9.83
N TRP A 151 12.95 -5.40 10.70
CA TRP A 151 12.10 -6.59 10.79
C TRP A 151 10.63 -6.13 10.87
N THR A 152 9.78 -6.71 10.03
CA THR A 152 8.33 -6.49 10.07
C THR A 152 7.61 -7.74 10.55
N GLY A 153 6.32 -7.62 10.87
CA GLY A 153 5.50 -8.79 11.20
C GLY A 153 5.87 -9.46 12.52
N ILE A 154 6.53 -8.73 13.44
CA ILE A 154 6.76 -9.20 14.81
C ILE A 154 5.42 -9.08 15.54
N THR A 155 4.96 -10.17 16.16
CA THR A 155 3.62 -10.23 16.75
C THR A 155 3.61 -10.69 18.20
N ALA A 156 2.60 -10.24 18.96
CA ALA A 156 2.21 -10.83 20.24
C ALA A 156 0.69 -10.97 20.32
N ASP A 157 0.24 -12.12 20.79
CA ASP A 157 -1.18 -12.42 20.95
C ASP A 157 -1.68 -11.97 22.32
N LEU A 158 -2.92 -11.48 22.34
CA LEU A 158 -3.62 -11.06 23.54
C LEU A 158 -5.03 -11.66 23.51
N LYS A 159 -5.33 -12.48 24.52
CA LYS A 159 -6.62 -13.20 24.60
C LYS A 159 -7.72 -12.32 25.16
N ALA A 160 -8.91 -12.39 24.57
CA ALA A 160 -10.09 -11.81 25.21
C ALA A 160 -10.51 -12.69 26.41
N SER A 161 -10.69 -12.08 27.57
CA SER A 161 -11.08 -12.76 28.81
C SER A 161 -12.57 -12.67 29.14
N SER A 162 -13.39 -12.09 28.25
CA SER A 162 -14.79 -11.79 28.54
C SER A 162 -15.79 -12.68 27.79
N SER A 163 -16.93 -12.93 28.44
CA SER A 163 -18.15 -13.48 27.84
C SER A 163 -18.97 -12.42 27.09
N ASP A 164 -18.47 -11.18 27.02
CA ASP A 164 -19.17 -10.10 26.33
C ASP A 164 -19.27 -10.40 24.85
N MET A 165 -20.32 -9.90 24.19
CA MET A 165 -20.45 -10.04 22.75
C MET A 165 -19.26 -9.42 22.03
N ILE A 166 -18.65 -10.21 21.14
CA ILE A 166 -17.57 -9.74 20.28
C ILE A 166 -18.14 -8.68 19.32
N LYS A 167 -17.58 -7.47 19.36
CA LYS A 167 -17.85 -6.43 18.37
C LYS A 167 -17.38 -6.93 17.01
N THR A 168 -18.32 -7.09 16.08
CA THR A 168 -18.03 -7.47 14.69
C THR A 168 -17.17 -6.42 14.00
N ALA A 169 -16.42 -6.84 12.98
CA ALA A 169 -15.70 -5.92 12.12
C ALA A 169 -16.67 -4.96 11.41
N ASP A 170 -16.25 -3.72 11.21
CA ASP A 170 -16.97 -2.67 10.50
C ASP A 170 -17.11 -3.00 9.00
N TYR A 171 -16.28 -3.92 8.48
CA TYR A 171 -16.42 -4.53 7.15
C TYR A 171 -15.74 -5.91 7.07
N GLN A 172 -16.07 -6.67 6.02
CA GLN A 172 -15.40 -7.93 5.72
C GLN A 172 -14.28 -7.71 4.69
N LEU A 173 -13.15 -8.38 4.87
CA LEU A 173 -12.08 -8.35 3.88
C LEU A 173 -12.54 -9.03 2.58
N PRO A 174 -12.10 -8.54 1.42
CA PRO A 174 -12.35 -9.22 0.16
C PRO A 174 -11.68 -10.60 0.19
N THR A 175 -12.45 -11.63 -0.17
CA THR A 175 -11.90 -12.98 -0.35
C THR A 175 -11.37 -13.10 -1.77
N ILE A 176 -10.09 -13.51 -1.90
CA ILE A 176 -9.48 -13.78 -3.20
C ILE A 176 -10.09 -15.05 -3.80
N GLN A 177 -10.76 -14.90 -4.93
CA GLN A 177 -11.37 -15.98 -5.71
C GLN A 177 -10.40 -16.51 -6.78
N PRO A 178 -10.62 -17.72 -7.30
CA PRO A 178 -9.92 -18.20 -8.49
C PRO A 178 -10.08 -17.25 -9.67
N PHE A 179 -8.98 -16.97 -10.36
CA PHE A 179 -8.99 -16.10 -11.53
C PHE A 179 -9.49 -16.87 -12.75
N THR A 180 -10.46 -16.30 -13.46
CA THR A 180 -10.90 -16.78 -14.78
C THR A 180 -10.39 -15.80 -15.84
N ALA A 181 -10.05 -16.29 -17.03
CA ALA A 181 -9.53 -15.46 -18.11
C ALA A 181 -10.44 -14.25 -18.43
N ILE A 182 -9.80 -13.13 -18.76
CA ILE A 182 -10.49 -11.91 -19.22
C ILE A 182 -11.04 -12.18 -20.61
N ASN A 183 -12.33 -11.87 -20.83
CA ASN A 183 -12.94 -11.99 -22.15
C ASN A 183 -12.75 -10.69 -22.94
N TRP A 184 -11.64 -10.63 -23.69
CA TRP A 184 -11.28 -9.48 -24.51
C TRP A 184 -12.15 -9.31 -25.76
N GLU A 185 -12.86 -10.35 -26.21
CA GLU A 185 -13.75 -10.27 -27.38
C GLU A 185 -14.96 -9.35 -27.12
N LYS A 186 -15.28 -9.09 -25.85
CA LYS A 186 -16.36 -8.19 -25.44
C LYS A 186 -16.02 -6.69 -25.50
N CYS A 187 -14.76 -6.36 -25.79
CA CYS A 187 -14.30 -4.99 -25.89
C CYS A 187 -14.96 -4.25 -27.06
N GLY A 188 -15.50 -3.06 -26.81
CA GLY A 188 -16.24 -2.32 -27.83
C GLY A 188 -17.73 -2.65 -27.90
N GLU A 189 -18.15 -3.76 -27.28
CA GLU A 189 -19.54 -4.24 -27.32
C GLU A 189 -20.22 -4.14 -25.97
N SER A 190 -19.68 -4.85 -24.98
CA SER A 190 -20.25 -4.92 -23.62
C SER A 190 -19.26 -4.51 -22.54
N TYR A 191 -17.96 -4.43 -22.86
CA TYR A 191 -16.89 -3.91 -22.00
C TYR A 191 -16.20 -2.72 -22.67
N GLY A 192 -15.86 -1.69 -21.90
CA GLY A 192 -14.90 -0.69 -22.35
C GLY A 192 -13.48 -1.16 -22.05
N CYS A 193 -12.52 -0.83 -22.91
CA CYS A 193 -11.19 -1.42 -22.85
C CYS A 193 -10.08 -0.40 -23.11
N PHE A 194 -8.96 -0.56 -22.42
CA PHE A 194 -7.75 0.25 -22.57
C PHE A 194 -6.57 -0.69 -22.76
N TYR A 195 -5.90 -0.59 -23.91
CA TYR A 195 -4.82 -1.49 -24.32
C TYR A 195 -3.47 -0.78 -24.37
N HIS A 196 -2.40 -1.53 -24.12
CA HIS A 196 -1.03 -1.05 -24.32
C HIS A 196 -0.05 -2.15 -24.73
N PRO A 197 0.84 -1.91 -25.71
CA PRO A 197 0.97 -0.69 -26.51
C PRO A 197 -0.20 -0.46 -27.48
N ASP A 198 -0.35 0.76 -27.99
CA ASP A 198 -1.38 1.06 -28.99
C ASP A 198 -1.25 0.11 -30.20
N GLY A 199 -2.37 -0.47 -30.64
CA GLY A 199 -2.42 -1.44 -31.74
C GLY A 199 -2.30 -2.91 -31.35
N CYS A 200 -2.00 -3.24 -30.08
CA CYS A 200 -2.14 -4.61 -29.58
C CYS A 200 -3.61 -4.97 -29.33
N THR A 201 -3.93 -6.27 -29.26
CA THR A 201 -5.26 -6.75 -28.87
C THR A 201 -5.16 -7.95 -27.94
N GLY A 202 -6.18 -8.12 -27.10
CA GLY A 202 -6.31 -9.28 -26.22
C GLY A 202 -5.08 -9.53 -25.33
N THR A 203 -4.68 -10.80 -25.25
CA THR A 203 -3.56 -11.25 -24.41
C THR A 203 -2.18 -10.95 -25.00
N ASP A 204 -2.07 -10.40 -26.20
CA ASP A 204 -0.77 -10.07 -26.79
C ASP A 204 -0.22 -8.75 -26.22
N CYS A 205 -1.10 -7.94 -25.64
CA CYS A 205 -0.76 -6.68 -24.99
C CYS A 205 0.20 -6.85 -23.81
N SER A 206 1.05 -5.84 -23.62
CA SER A 206 1.94 -5.76 -22.46
C SER A 206 1.18 -5.35 -21.21
N ALA A 207 0.16 -4.51 -21.36
CA ALA A 207 -0.81 -4.22 -20.32
C ALA A 207 -2.20 -3.97 -20.92
N GLY A 208 -3.24 -4.18 -20.12
CA GLY A 208 -4.59 -3.86 -20.53
C GLY A 208 -5.56 -3.83 -19.36
N LEU A 209 -6.66 -3.11 -19.55
CA LEU A 209 -7.76 -3.01 -18.60
C LEU A 209 -9.10 -3.09 -19.34
N THR A 210 -10.06 -3.78 -18.74
CA THR A 210 -11.47 -3.77 -19.14
C THR A 210 -12.32 -3.25 -17.98
N TYR A 211 -13.40 -2.56 -18.29
CA TYR A 211 -14.42 -2.17 -17.32
C TYR A 211 -15.82 -2.48 -17.83
N LYS A 212 -16.74 -2.75 -16.90
CA LYS A 212 -18.17 -2.87 -17.17
C LYS A 212 -19.00 -2.38 -16.00
N SER A 213 -20.13 -1.76 -16.30
CA SER A 213 -21.17 -1.45 -15.31
C SER A 213 -22.03 -2.69 -15.06
N ASN A 214 -22.35 -2.96 -13.79
CA ASN A 214 -23.22 -4.06 -13.39
C ASN A 214 -24.61 -3.51 -13.00
N SER A 215 -25.64 -4.35 -13.10
CA SER A 215 -27.04 -3.95 -12.84
C SER A 215 -27.31 -3.53 -11.40
N ASP A 216 -26.44 -3.90 -10.46
CA ASP A 216 -26.53 -3.57 -9.03
C ASP A 216 -25.87 -2.23 -8.67
N GLY A 217 -25.45 -1.45 -9.67
CA GLY A 217 -24.80 -0.15 -9.46
C GLY A 217 -23.33 -0.25 -9.06
N THR A 218 -22.68 -1.38 -9.32
CA THR A 218 -21.23 -1.56 -9.19
C THR A 218 -20.54 -1.55 -10.55
N PHE A 219 -19.21 -1.41 -10.55
CA PHE A 219 -18.36 -1.57 -11.72
C PHE A 219 -17.36 -2.68 -11.48
N THR A 220 -17.19 -3.55 -12.47
CA THR A 220 -16.15 -4.58 -12.46
C THR A 220 -15.01 -4.13 -13.36
N PHE A 221 -13.80 -4.20 -12.82
CA PHE A 221 -12.56 -3.95 -13.53
C PHE A 221 -11.75 -5.24 -13.61
N GLU A 222 -11.14 -5.47 -14.76
CA GLU A 222 -10.20 -6.56 -14.99
C GLU A 222 -8.97 -5.98 -15.65
N MET A 223 -7.78 -6.29 -15.14
CA MET A 223 -6.53 -5.76 -15.67
C MET A 223 -5.45 -6.83 -15.70
N GLU A 224 -4.56 -6.74 -16.67
CA GLU A 224 -3.34 -7.53 -16.73
C GLU A 224 -2.14 -6.67 -17.14
N ALA A 225 -0.95 -7.04 -16.66
CA ALA A 225 0.30 -6.46 -17.13
C ALA A 225 1.44 -7.49 -17.05
N LYS A 226 2.39 -7.42 -18.00
CA LYS A 226 3.68 -8.13 -17.93
C LYS A 226 4.49 -7.56 -16.77
N ALA A 227 4.47 -8.24 -15.63
CA ALA A 227 4.93 -7.68 -14.37
C ALA A 227 5.48 -8.76 -13.44
N GLU A 228 6.48 -8.37 -12.66
CA GLU A 228 7.12 -9.27 -11.70
C GLU A 228 6.35 -9.38 -10.39
N GLY A 229 5.56 -8.39 -9.98
CA GLY A 229 4.94 -8.40 -8.65
C GLY A 229 3.59 -7.70 -8.54
N TYR A 230 3.30 -6.68 -9.34
CA TYR A 230 1.99 -6.01 -9.25
C TYR A 230 1.50 -5.42 -10.57
N VAL A 231 0.18 -5.28 -10.65
CA VAL A 231 -0.53 -4.43 -11.62
C VAL A 231 -1.48 -3.51 -10.84
N SER A 232 -1.59 -2.27 -11.28
CA SER A 232 -2.38 -1.25 -10.63
C SER A 232 -3.12 -0.40 -11.64
N MET A 233 -4.25 0.14 -11.20
CA MET A 233 -4.96 1.19 -11.92
C MET A 233 -5.22 2.38 -11.01
N ALA A 234 -5.36 3.55 -11.62
CA ALA A 234 -5.84 4.74 -10.97
C ALA A 234 -6.96 5.42 -11.78
N ILE A 235 -7.87 6.06 -11.06
CA ILE A 235 -8.96 6.88 -11.61
C ILE A 235 -8.66 8.33 -11.23
N SER A 236 -8.48 9.17 -12.25
CA SER A 236 -7.90 10.50 -12.10
C SER A 236 -8.64 11.58 -12.86
N LYS A 237 -8.59 12.81 -12.36
CA LYS A 237 -9.10 14.01 -13.05
C LYS A 237 -8.13 14.53 -14.10
N ASP A 238 -6.86 14.13 -14.04
CA ASP A 238 -5.85 14.53 -15.00
C ASP A 238 -4.93 13.34 -15.40
N LYS A 239 -3.86 13.64 -16.12
CA LYS A 239 -2.91 12.64 -16.64
C LYS A 239 -1.69 12.44 -15.75
N LYS A 240 -1.71 12.94 -14.52
CA LYS A 240 -0.59 12.89 -13.58
C LYS A 240 -0.96 12.00 -12.40
N MET A 241 0.07 11.42 -11.78
CA MET A 241 -0.10 10.72 -10.52
C MET A 241 -0.23 11.75 -9.38
N GLY A 242 -1.37 11.72 -8.70
CA GLY A 242 -1.73 12.65 -7.63
C GLY A 242 -3.22 12.96 -7.68
N GLU A 243 -3.82 13.03 -6.49
CA GLU A 243 -5.27 13.13 -6.28
C GLU A 243 -6.11 12.00 -6.91
N ASP A 244 -5.53 10.81 -7.03
CA ASP A 244 -6.17 9.66 -7.67
C ASP A 244 -6.73 8.66 -6.67
N GLU A 245 -7.80 7.98 -7.06
CA GLU A 245 -8.19 6.72 -6.45
C GLU A 245 -7.37 5.59 -7.09
N SER A 246 -6.65 4.81 -6.28
CA SER A 246 -5.79 3.74 -6.76
C SER A 246 -6.17 2.37 -6.20
N ILE A 247 -6.13 1.38 -7.09
CA ILE A 247 -6.33 -0.04 -6.76
C ILE A 247 -5.13 -0.80 -7.29
N VAL A 248 -4.54 -1.64 -6.44
CA VAL A 248 -3.32 -2.39 -6.75
C VAL A 248 -3.54 -3.86 -6.40
N CYS A 249 -3.25 -4.75 -7.33
CA CYS A 249 -3.18 -6.18 -7.06
C CYS A 249 -1.73 -6.63 -7.06
N THR A 250 -1.35 -7.37 -6.02
CA THR A 250 0.01 -7.90 -5.88
C THR A 250 0.03 -9.41 -5.89
N ALA A 251 1.13 -9.95 -6.42
CA ALA A 251 1.39 -11.38 -6.54
C ALA A 251 2.87 -11.65 -6.26
N ASP A 252 3.15 -12.12 -5.05
CA ASP A 252 4.49 -12.49 -4.59
C ASP A 252 4.51 -13.93 -4.09
N GLY A 253 5.21 -14.83 -4.78
CA GLY A 253 5.12 -16.26 -4.53
C GLY A 253 3.67 -16.76 -4.57
N SER A 254 3.18 -17.31 -3.46
CA SER A 254 1.77 -17.71 -3.28
C SER A 254 0.89 -16.65 -2.61
N ARG A 255 1.44 -15.46 -2.30
CA ARG A 255 0.75 -14.36 -1.65
C ARG A 255 0.09 -13.48 -2.71
N PHE A 256 -1.23 -13.51 -2.73
CA PHE A 256 -2.07 -12.68 -3.59
C PHE A 256 -2.86 -11.70 -2.75
N THR A 257 -2.76 -10.40 -3.06
CA THR A 257 -3.49 -9.35 -2.31
C THR A 257 -4.09 -8.31 -3.23
N ILE A 258 -5.08 -7.59 -2.72
CA ILE A 258 -5.58 -6.35 -3.30
C ILE A 258 -5.39 -5.22 -2.29
N GLN A 259 -5.04 -4.05 -2.78
CA GLN A 259 -4.83 -2.85 -1.99
C GLN A 259 -5.69 -1.75 -2.58
N TYR A 260 -6.25 -0.95 -1.68
CA TYR A 260 -7.03 0.22 -2.02
C TYR A 260 -6.33 1.45 -1.48
N GLY A 261 -6.33 2.55 -2.21
CA GLY A 261 -5.54 3.71 -1.86
C GLY A 261 -6.02 5.01 -2.48
N TYR A 262 -5.46 6.09 -1.95
CA TYR A 262 -5.53 7.41 -2.54
C TYR A 262 -4.10 7.88 -2.82
N ASN A 263 -3.81 8.34 -4.03
CA ASN A 263 -2.52 8.90 -4.36
C ASN A 263 -2.52 10.38 -3.98
N SER A 264 -2.04 10.79 -2.81
CA SER A 264 -2.02 12.23 -2.48
C SER A 264 -1.05 13.02 -3.37
N GLU A 265 0.04 12.37 -3.77
CA GLU A 265 1.06 12.90 -4.68
C GLU A 265 1.62 11.72 -5.48
N HIS A 266 2.95 11.54 -5.52
CA HIS A 266 3.64 10.43 -6.17
C HIS A 266 3.77 9.17 -5.28
N TYR A 267 2.90 9.01 -4.29
CA TYR A 267 2.84 7.84 -3.42
C TYR A 267 1.40 7.51 -3.02
N VAL A 268 1.17 6.25 -2.65
CA VAL A 268 -0.14 5.73 -2.28
C VAL A 268 -0.33 5.81 -0.76
N ASP A 269 -1.40 6.46 -0.33
CA ASP A 269 -1.96 6.33 1.00
C ASP A 269 -2.91 5.14 1.05
N ARG A 270 -2.43 3.99 1.55
CA ARG A 270 -3.28 2.80 1.69
C ARG A 270 -4.49 3.11 2.56
N GLN A 271 -5.65 2.67 2.09
CA GLN A 271 -6.93 2.70 2.77
C GLN A 271 -7.39 1.27 3.03
N TYR A 272 -8.36 1.11 3.92
CA TYR A 272 -9.05 -0.16 4.10
C TYR A 272 -9.69 -0.62 2.79
N THR A 273 -9.63 -1.91 2.49
CA THR A 273 -10.21 -2.53 1.28
C THR A 273 -11.74 -2.60 1.29
N LYS A 274 -12.38 -1.75 2.10
CA LYS A 274 -13.82 -1.68 2.33
C LYS A 274 -14.58 -1.43 1.03
N GLY A 275 -15.49 -2.35 0.72
CA GLY A 275 -16.37 -2.25 -0.45
C GLY A 275 -15.82 -2.86 -1.74
N LEU A 276 -14.58 -3.37 -1.73
CA LEU A 276 -14.06 -4.19 -2.81
C LEU A 276 -14.63 -5.61 -2.72
N THR A 277 -15.11 -6.13 -3.83
CA THR A 277 -15.69 -7.48 -3.96
C THR A 277 -15.21 -8.14 -5.24
N ASN A 278 -15.60 -9.41 -5.47
CA ASN A 278 -15.25 -10.16 -6.69
C ASN A 278 -13.75 -10.10 -7.00
N VAL A 279 -12.93 -10.18 -5.95
CA VAL A 279 -11.49 -10.00 -6.07
C VAL A 279 -10.89 -11.31 -6.54
N ALA A 280 -10.13 -11.28 -7.63
CA ALA A 280 -9.35 -12.41 -8.09
C ALA A 280 -7.98 -11.90 -8.55
N VAL A 281 -6.92 -12.61 -8.18
CA VAL A 281 -5.55 -12.25 -8.54
C VAL A 281 -4.82 -13.50 -8.97
N GLN A 282 -4.01 -13.38 -10.03
CA GLN A 282 -3.22 -14.48 -10.55
C GLN A 282 -1.89 -13.95 -11.08
N LYS A 283 -0.85 -14.78 -10.97
CA LYS A 283 0.38 -14.60 -11.72
C LYS A 283 0.67 -15.86 -12.54
N SER A 284 0.67 -15.73 -13.86
CA SER A 284 1.07 -16.79 -14.80
C SER A 284 1.64 -16.17 -16.06
N ASP A 285 2.52 -16.91 -16.75
CA ASP A 285 3.06 -16.51 -18.06
C ASP A 285 3.73 -15.12 -18.06
N GLY A 286 4.40 -14.78 -16.94
CA GLY A 286 5.04 -13.48 -16.75
C GLY A 286 4.07 -12.29 -16.58
N LYS A 287 2.77 -12.54 -16.44
CA LYS A 287 1.75 -11.51 -16.22
C LYS A 287 1.14 -11.59 -14.83
N VAL A 288 0.87 -10.43 -14.25
CA VAL A 288 -0.03 -10.28 -13.10
C VAL A 288 -1.40 -9.89 -13.62
N ARG A 289 -2.44 -10.59 -13.17
CA ARG A 289 -3.84 -10.34 -13.51
C ARG A 289 -4.65 -10.05 -12.27
N CYS A 290 -5.59 -9.15 -12.39
CA CYS A 290 -6.41 -8.66 -11.29
C CYS A 290 -7.83 -8.42 -11.77
N ARG A 291 -8.80 -8.88 -10.99
CA ARG A 291 -10.21 -8.56 -11.12
C ARG A 291 -10.69 -8.05 -9.79
N PHE A 292 -11.52 -7.01 -9.82
CA PHE A 292 -12.25 -6.55 -8.66
C PHE A 292 -13.51 -5.83 -9.08
N THR A 293 -14.45 -5.73 -8.13
CA THR A 293 -15.68 -4.96 -8.28
C THR A 293 -15.73 -3.92 -7.17
N ARG A 294 -16.18 -2.71 -7.50
CA ARG A 294 -16.42 -1.63 -6.54
C ARG A 294 -17.74 -0.92 -6.83
N ARG A 295 -18.23 -0.19 -5.84
CA ARG A 295 -19.42 0.65 -6.01
C ARG A 295 -19.14 1.80 -6.98
N LYS A 296 -20.20 2.26 -7.65
CA LYS A 296 -20.21 3.44 -8.50
C LYS A 296 -19.69 4.70 -7.80
N ILE A 297 -20.05 4.89 -6.53
CA ILE A 297 -19.59 6.01 -5.72
C ILE A 297 -18.75 5.44 -4.57
N THR A 298 -17.53 5.93 -4.44
CA THR A 298 -16.63 5.64 -3.33
C THR A 298 -16.13 6.95 -2.73
N SER A 299 -15.83 6.92 -1.43
CA SER A 299 -15.22 8.06 -0.74
C SER A 299 -13.98 7.59 0.01
N LEU A 300 -12.88 8.29 -0.21
CA LEU A 300 -11.57 8.03 0.37
C LEU A 300 -11.17 9.12 1.37
N LYS A 301 -10.12 8.86 2.14
CA LYS A 301 -9.59 9.81 3.14
C LYS A 301 -10.68 10.31 4.09
N MET A 302 -11.43 9.38 4.67
CA MET A 302 -12.53 9.68 5.59
C MET A 302 -13.62 10.62 5.02
N GLY A 303 -13.85 10.57 3.70
CA GLY A 303 -14.91 11.36 3.05
C GLY A 303 -14.44 12.63 2.36
N GLU A 304 -13.15 12.94 2.44
CA GLU A 304 -12.56 14.14 1.81
C GLU A 304 -12.64 14.10 0.28
N PHE A 305 -12.42 12.92 -0.32
CA PHE A 305 -12.43 12.75 -1.76
C PHE A 305 -13.48 11.73 -2.18
N THR A 306 -14.33 12.10 -3.15
CA THR A 306 -15.37 11.22 -3.69
C THR A 306 -15.13 10.97 -5.17
N PHE A 307 -15.23 9.70 -5.55
CA PHE A 307 -15.06 9.23 -6.92
C PHE A 307 -16.36 8.61 -7.41
N ASN A 308 -16.96 9.25 -8.41
CA ASN A 308 -18.24 8.87 -9.00
C ASN A 308 -18.03 8.36 -10.43
N LEU A 309 -18.18 7.07 -10.66
CA LEU A 309 -17.92 6.44 -11.97
C LEU A 309 -18.98 6.74 -13.04
N ASN A 310 -20.00 7.54 -12.75
CA ASN A 310 -20.85 8.14 -13.78
C ASN A 310 -20.24 9.41 -14.40
N GLU A 311 -19.19 9.97 -13.79
CA GLU A 311 -18.45 11.09 -14.35
C GLU A 311 -17.29 10.57 -15.23
N PRO A 312 -16.80 11.37 -16.19
CA PRO A 312 -15.68 10.97 -17.03
C PRO A 312 -14.34 11.09 -16.27
N TRP A 313 -13.44 10.11 -16.44
CA TRP A 313 -12.15 10.05 -15.75
C TRP A 313 -11.01 9.65 -16.67
N PHE A 314 -9.78 10.09 -16.41
CA PHE A 314 -8.62 9.41 -16.96
C PHE A 314 -8.40 8.08 -16.24
N LEU A 315 -8.13 7.03 -17.01
CA LEU A 315 -7.68 5.76 -16.47
C LEU A 315 -6.17 5.68 -16.62
N GLN A 316 -5.48 5.38 -15.53
CA GLN A 316 -4.03 5.20 -15.50
C GLN A 316 -3.73 3.75 -15.14
N LEU A 317 -2.75 3.12 -15.79
CA LEU A 317 -2.23 1.80 -15.42
C LEU A 317 -0.75 1.86 -15.13
N ALA A 318 -0.31 1.19 -14.08
CA ALA A 318 1.10 1.01 -13.75
C ALA A 318 1.36 -0.40 -13.25
N TRP A 319 2.57 -0.89 -13.45
CA TRP A 319 2.99 -2.22 -13.02
C TRP A 319 4.47 -2.22 -12.60
N GLY A 320 4.87 -3.27 -11.91
CA GLY A 320 6.23 -3.38 -11.39
C GLY A 320 6.42 -4.63 -10.53
N TYR A 321 7.36 -4.55 -9.60
CA TYR A 321 7.70 -5.62 -8.68
C TYR A 321 7.25 -5.28 -7.24
N THR A 322 7.20 -6.29 -6.39
CA THR A 322 6.96 -6.15 -4.95
C THR A 322 8.24 -6.47 -4.20
N PHE A 323 8.43 -5.84 -3.04
CA PHE A 323 9.50 -6.25 -2.15
C PHE A 323 9.28 -7.69 -1.67
N ILE A 324 10.37 -8.47 -1.67
CA ILE A 324 10.36 -9.92 -1.43
C ILE A 324 9.64 -10.26 -0.12
N ASP A 325 8.76 -11.27 -0.16
CA ASP A 325 7.96 -11.79 0.95
C ASP A 325 6.95 -10.77 1.53
N THR A 326 6.60 -9.75 0.77
CA THR A 326 5.67 -8.69 1.18
C THR A 326 4.61 -8.39 0.12
N ASP A 327 3.62 -7.58 0.47
CA ASP A 327 2.70 -6.97 -0.50
C ASP A 327 3.12 -5.54 -0.88
N VAL A 328 4.30 -5.08 -0.47
CA VAL A 328 4.70 -3.68 -0.63
C VAL A 328 5.22 -3.48 -2.05
N ILE A 329 4.53 -2.63 -2.80
CA ILE A 329 4.91 -2.32 -4.19
C ILE A 329 6.14 -1.42 -4.25
N SER A 330 6.99 -1.68 -5.24
CA SER A 330 8.06 -0.78 -5.65
C SER A 330 7.49 0.46 -6.34
N LYS A 331 8.36 1.45 -6.58
CA LYS A 331 8.09 2.45 -7.62
C LYS A 331 8.05 1.75 -8.99
N HIS A 332 7.08 2.09 -9.84
CA HIS A 332 7.09 1.67 -11.23
C HIS A 332 8.32 2.27 -11.94
N LYS A 333 8.92 1.52 -12.88
CA LYS A 333 10.11 1.98 -13.63
C LYS A 333 9.74 2.83 -14.85
N GLU A 334 8.67 2.45 -15.53
CA GLU A 334 8.12 3.16 -16.69
C GLU A 334 7.04 4.15 -16.23
N GLU A 335 6.80 5.22 -16.98
CA GLU A 335 5.67 6.12 -16.68
C GLU A 335 4.34 5.36 -16.80
N PRO A 336 3.37 5.60 -15.90
CA PRO A 336 2.06 4.98 -16.01
C PRO A 336 1.43 5.33 -17.35
N ILE A 337 0.83 4.35 -18.01
CA ILE A 337 0.08 4.59 -19.23
C ILE A 337 -1.24 5.26 -18.86
N VAL A 338 -1.66 6.26 -19.63
CA VAL A 338 -2.87 7.02 -19.36
C VAL A 338 -3.72 7.08 -20.63
N THR A 339 -5.05 7.02 -20.48
CA THR A 339 -5.96 7.19 -21.61
C THR A 339 -5.77 8.56 -22.30
N SER A 340 -5.88 8.58 -23.63
CA SER A 340 -5.67 9.79 -24.44
C SER A 340 -6.66 10.91 -24.12
N SER A 341 -7.90 10.54 -23.77
CA SER A 341 -8.98 11.41 -23.28
C SER A 341 -9.58 10.87 -21.98
N MET A 342 -10.43 11.67 -21.34
CA MET A 342 -11.28 11.17 -20.25
C MET A 342 -12.24 10.12 -20.80
N VAL A 343 -12.50 9.11 -19.98
CA VAL A 343 -13.31 7.94 -20.27
C VAL A 343 -14.65 8.05 -19.57
N ASP A 344 -15.74 8.02 -20.33
CA ASP A 344 -17.07 7.75 -19.80
C ASP A 344 -17.21 6.24 -19.56
N LEU A 345 -17.16 5.84 -18.29
CA LEU A 345 -17.24 4.43 -17.89
C LEU A 345 -18.63 3.81 -18.12
N THR A 346 -19.64 4.61 -18.45
CA THR A 346 -20.98 4.14 -18.84
C THR A 346 -21.05 3.74 -20.32
N GLN A 347 -20.01 4.05 -21.10
CA GLN A 347 -19.86 3.66 -22.49
C GLN A 347 -18.72 2.65 -22.68
N TYR A 348 -18.90 1.73 -23.61
CA TYR A 348 -18.00 0.59 -23.82
C TYR A 348 -17.06 0.79 -25.01
N ASN A 349 -16.33 1.91 -25.00
CA ASN A 349 -15.39 2.26 -26.06
C ASN A 349 -14.02 1.58 -25.86
N ILE A 350 -13.25 1.50 -26.95
CA ILE A 350 -11.83 1.09 -26.92
C ILE A 350 -10.97 2.37 -26.89
N HIS A 351 -10.09 2.46 -25.90
CA HIS A 351 -9.27 3.64 -25.61
C HIS A 351 -7.80 3.41 -25.98
N THR A 352 -7.15 4.46 -26.46
CA THR A 352 -5.71 4.48 -26.77
C THR A 352 -4.93 5.22 -25.69
N THR A 353 -3.62 5.01 -25.68
CA THR A 353 -2.70 5.70 -24.78
C THR A 353 -2.55 7.16 -25.21
N SER A 354 -2.40 8.09 -24.27
CA SER A 354 -1.92 9.43 -24.60
C SER A 354 -0.48 9.33 -25.12
N SER A 355 -0.23 9.77 -26.35
CA SER A 355 1.14 9.86 -26.86
C SER A 355 1.93 10.80 -25.95
N SER A 356 2.86 10.27 -25.16
CA SER A 356 3.98 11.08 -24.70
C SER A 356 4.74 11.48 -25.96
N THR A 357 4.58 12.71 -26.42
CA THR A 357 5.60 13.29 -27.30
C THR A 357 6.90 13.11 -26.54
N ASN A 358 7.78 12.25 -27.04
CA ASN A 358 9.16 12.14 -26.58
C ASN A 358 9.78 13.53 -26.71
N GLN A 359 9.67 14.36 -25.65
CA GLN A 359 10.65 15.39 -25.41
C GLN A 359 11.90 14.64 -24.99
N PHE A 360 12.65 14.19 -26.01
CA PHE A 360 14.07 13.99 -25.89
C PHE A 360 14.64 15.30 -25.35
N TYR A 361 14.74 15.43 -24.02
CA TYR A 361 15.78 16.26 -23.46
C TYR A 361 17.08 15.58 -23.84
N SER A 362 17.63 16.00 -24.98
CA SER A 362 19.03 15.82 -25.34
C SER A 362 19.84 16.23 -24.11
N SER A 363 20.29 15.24 -23.34
CA SER A 363 21.44 15.43 -22.48
C SER A 363 22.59 15.71 -23.43
N SER A 364 22.88 16.99 -23.63
CA SER A 364 24.12 17.41 -24.24
C SER A 364 25.23 16.80 -23.40
N LEU A 365 25.82 15.70 -23.90
CA LEU A 365 27.11 15.20 -23.45
C LEU A 365 28.09 16.36 -23.65
N ILE A 366 28.35 17.12 -22.59
CA ILE A 366 29.53 17.96 -22.52
C ILE A 366 30.69 16.99 -22.31
N ILE A 367 31.25 16.52 -23.42
CA ILE A 367 32.54 15.84 -23.43
C ILE A 367 33.58 16.89 -23.04
N PHE A 368 33.98 16.92 -21.77
CA PHE A 368 35.22 17.57 -21.37
C PHE A 368 36.39 16.70 -21.87
N VAL A 369 36.93 17.07 -23.03
CA VAL A 369 38.22 16.57 -23.50
C VAL A 369 39.30 17.20 -22.61
N PHE A 370 39.82 16.44 -21.65
CA PHE A 370 41.07 16.78 -20.99
C PHE A 370 42.22 16.49 -21.96
N ILE A 371 42.73 17.52 -22.63
CA ILE A 371 44.04 17.46 -23.29
C ILE A 371 45.09 17.56 -22.19
N ILE A 372 45.68 16.42 -21.83
CA ILE A 372 46.95 16.38 -21.10
C ILE A 372 48.05 16.55 -22.15
N SER A 373 48.58 17.76 -22.27
CA SER A 373 49.86 18.00 -22.96
C SER A 373 50.97 17.97 -21.92
N SER A 374 51.72 16.87 -21.90
CA SER A 374 53.00 16.78 -21.21
C SER A 374 54.09 17.41 -22.10
N LEU A 375 54.79 18.39 -21.51
CA LEU A 375 56.15 18.88 -21.73
C LEU A 375 56.94 18.36 -22.96
N VAL A 376 57.47 19.32 -23.72
CA VAL A 376 58.92 19.52 -23.82
C VAL A 376 59.27 20.79 -23.06
#